data_AF-A0A3N7HX75-F1
#
_entry.id   AF-A0A3N7HX75-F1
#
_cell.length_a   1.000
_cell.length_b   1.000
_cell.length_c   1.000
_cell.angle_alpha   90.00
_cell.angle_beta   90.00
_cell.angle_gamma   90.00
#
_symmetry.space_group_name_H-M   'P 1'
#
loop_
_entity.id
_entity.type
_entity.pdbx_description
1 polymer ?
#
loop_
_entity_poly.entity_id
_entity_poly.type
_entity_poly.pdbx_seq_one_letter_code
_entity_poly.pdbx_strand_id
1 'polypeptide(L)'
;MLDESKFDVDLKLWALRIPCQLCKAATSILNGYLLDKPRIKPITEDPTCQKNRYVILSDRVQSHDLSEISPQKLDELKKLCEIQVIPYSLTLGYSYWSADHVLKQILPPGVEVPSSFETIGQIAHLNIHDELLPYKDVIAKVIYDKNYPRIKTVVNKVGTITNEFRVPKFEILAGESDMVTEVKQYGATFKLDYSLVYWNSRLEREHIRLVSQFQRGEIICDMFAGIGPFAIPAAQKGCIVYANDLNPDSIRYLKINAEINKVDDCICAFNMDARKFISQLMEAPVCENNAECNVSMLKACEDCSVQENEESRVENTRLGGIICVGLFPLLFVVACSSICYLFCHAVEAEQAPVTVPGNVEGAQDSNRNIHTSVAATKRPSDCCLEGIISAKFRVNAKHVSILNNGFRCIYNNLVIHLLV
;
A
#
# COMPACT_ATOMS: atom_id res chain seq x y z
N MET A 1 16.87 7.04 26.52
CA MET A 1 16.92 5.60 26.24
C MET A 1 15.80 4.93 27.03
N LEU A 2 14.98 4.08 26.41
CA LEU A 2 13.88 3.39 27.09
C LEU A 2 14.45 2.33 28.04
N ASP A 3 14.08 2.38 29.32
CA ASP A 3 14.46 1.38 30.31
C ASP A 3 13.45 0.22 30.27
N GLU A 4 13.83 -0.87 29.60
CA GLU A 4 12.97 -2.04 29.39
C GLU A 4 12.65 -2.80 30.68
N SER A 5 13.50 -2.70 31.70
CA SER A 5 13.30 -3.39 32.98
C SER A 5 12.08 -2.88 33.75
N LYS A 6 11.62 -1.65 33.44
CA LYS A 6 10.40 -1.07 34.03
C LYS A 6 9.13 -1.81 33.63
N PHE A 7 9.17 -2.62 32.57
CA PHE A 7 8.05 -3.45 32.13
C PHE A 7 8.09 -4.87 32.67
N ASP A 8 9.12 -5.22 33.45
CA ASP A 8 9.26 -6.56 34.01
C ASP A 8 8.20 -6.77 35.10
N VAL A 9 7.37 -7.80 34.88
CA VAL A 9 6.41 -8.27 35.88
C VAL A 9 6.83 -9.67 36.32
N ASP A 10 7.31 -9.75 37.55
CA ASP A 10 7.70 -11.02 38.17
C ASP A 10 6.49 -11.75 38.76
N LEU A 11 6.21 -12.93 38.23
CA LEU A 11 5.18 -13.82 38.73
C LEU A 11 5.83 -14.91 39.57
N LYS A 12 5.46 -14.96 40.85
CA LYS A 12 5.78 -16.08 41.75
C LYS A 12 4.65 -17.09 41.66
N LEU A 13 4.95 -18.23 41.06
CA LEU A 13 4.00 -19.29 40.74
C LEU A 13 4.45 -20.61 41.38
N TRP A 14 3.58 -21.60 41.29
CA TRP A 14 3.92 -22.99 41.58
C TRP A 14 3.97 -23.79 40.29
N ALA A 15 4.91 -24.73 40.22
CA ALA A 15 4.95 -25.72 39.15
C ALA A 15 4.94 -27.13 39.75
N LEU A 16 4.44 -28.07 38.96
CA LEU A 16 4.49 -29.49 39.28
C LEU A 16 5.60 -30.14 38.45
N ARG A 17 6.50 -30.85 39.12
CA ARG A 17 7.50 -31.68 38.44
C ARG A 17 6.84 -32.99 38.05
N ILE A 18 6.73 -33.24 36.75
CA ILE A 18 6.03 -34.39 36.17
C ILE A 18 6.94 -35.09 35.13
N PRO A 19 6.99 -36.43 35.08
CA PRO A 19 7.71 -37.16 34.03
C PRO A 19 7.27 -36.76 32.62
N CYS A 20 8.22 -36.61 31.70
CA CYS A 20 7.99 -36.16 30.33
C CYS A 20 6.86 -36.93 29.61
N GLN A 21 6.76 -38.24 29.84
CA GLN A 21 5.76 -39.10 29.19
C GLN A 21 4.32 -38.82 29.69
N LEU A 22 4.18 -38.29 30.90
CA LEU A 22 2.89 -38.13 31.59
C LEU A 22 2.36 -36.69 31.53
N CYS A 23 3.16 -35.74 31.02
CA CYS A 23 2.80 -34.33 30.97
C CYS A 23 1.48 -34.05 30.24
N LYS A 24 1.20 -34.75 29.14
CA LYS A 24 -0.05 -34.58 28.39
C LYS A 24 -1.28 -34.97 29.21
N ALA A 25 -1.22 -36.11 29.89
CA ALA A 25 -2.29 -36.59 30.76
C ALA A 25 -2.49 -35.63 31.95
N ALA A 26 -1.39 -35.22 32.59
CA ALA A 26 -1.42 -34.25 33.68
C ALA A 26 -2.06 -32.91 33.25
N THR A 27 -1.72 -32.37 32.08
CA THR A 27 -2.34 -31.14 31.59
C THR A 27 -3.83 -31.28 31.29
N SER A 28 -4.28 -32.46 30.85
CA SER A 28 -5.71 -32.73 30.63
C SER A 28 -6.49 -32.70 31.95
N ILE A 29 -5.93 -33.33 32.99
CA ILE A 29 -6.53 -33.34 34.34
C ILE A 29 -6.58 -31.92 34.90
N LEU A 30 -5.48 -31.19 34.79
CA LEU A 30 -5.31 -29.83 35.32
C LEU A 30 -5.94 -28.73 34.45
N ASN A 31 -6.77 -29.08 33.46
CA ASN A 31 -7.43 -28.10 32.62
C ASN A 31 -8.17 -27.05 33.47
N GLY A 32 -7.95 -25.76 33.19
CA GLY A 32 -8.47 -24.62 33.96
C GLY A 32 -7.63 -24.19 35.17
N TYR A 33 -6.57 -24.92 35.53
CA TYR A 33 -5.64 -24.59 36.64
C TYR A 33 -4.21 -24.34 36.18
N LEU A 34 -3.92 -24.51 34.89
CA LEU A 34 -2.63 -24.22 34.28
C LEU A 34 -2.46 -22.73 34.01
N LEU A 35 -1.20 -22.29 33.89
CA LEU A 35 -0.90 -20.92 33.48
C LEU A 35 -1.49 -20.62 32.10
N ASP A 36 -2.47 -19.71 32.07
CA ASP A 36 -3.13 -19.25 30.85
C ASP A 36 -2.68 -17.81 30.54
N LYS A 37 -1.51 -17.70 29.91
CA LYS A 37 -0.95 -16.43 29.43
C LYS A 37 -0.59 -16.56 27.94
N PRO A 38 -1.01 -15.62 27.07
CA PRO A 38 -0.69 -15.67 25.64
C PRO A 38 0.81 -15.82 25.38
N ARG A 39 1.22 -16.67 24.43
CA ARG A 39 2.64 -16.91 24.07
C ARG A 39 3.52 -17.54 25.17
N ILE A 40 2.97 -17.87 26.34
CA ILE A 40 3.67 -18.65 27.37
C ILE A 40 3.18 -20.09 27.32
N LYS A 41 4.11 -21.05 27.26
CA LYS A 41 3.76 -22.47 27.32
C LYS A 41 3.59 -22.88 28.79
N PRO A 42 2.51 -23.59 29.15
CA PRO A 42 2.31 -24.06 30.52
C PRO A 42 3.24 -25.22 30.90
N ILE A 43 3.99 -25.78 29.94
CA ILE A 43 4.98 -26.83 30.18
C ILE A 43 6.36 -26.28 29.79
N THR A 44 7.32 -26.35 30.70
CA THR A 44 8.72 -25.96 30.46
C THR A 44 9.69 -27.05 30.90
N GLU A 45 10.96 -26.89 30.55
CA GLU A 45 12.01 -27.84 30.91
C GLU A 45 12.33 -27.77 32.41
N ASP A 46 12.59 -28.93 33.01
CA ASP A 46 13.15 -29.00 34.36
C ASP A 46 14.68 -28.85 34.25
N PRO A 47 15.28 -27.77 34.79
CA PRO A 47 16.71 -27.53 34.71
C PRO A 47 17.55 -28.55 35.48
N THR A 48 16.94 -29.30 36.40
CA THR A 48 17.62 -30.31 37.22
C THR A 48 17.59 -31.72 36.61
N CYS A 49 16.63 -32.01 35.72
CA CYS A 49 16.43 -33.36 35.21
C CYS A 49 15.73 -33.38 33.85
N GLN A 50 16.39 -33.96 32.84
CA GLN A 50 15.83 -34.08 31.47
C GLN A 50 14.64 -35.05 31.36
N LYS A 51 14.44 -35.94 32.34
CA LYS A 51 13.31 -36.90 32.35
C LYS A 51 12.00 -36.29 32.82
N ASN A 52 12.04 -35.09 33.40
CA ASN A 52 10.89 -34.39 33.93
C ASN A 52 10.67 -33.06 33.21
N ARG A 53 9.45 -32.54 33.31
CA ARG A 53 9.08 -31.18 32.92
C ARG A 53 8.38 -30.49 34.08
N TYR A 54 8.37 -29.18 34.02
CA TYR A 54 7.58 -28.34 34.92
C TYR A 54 6.26 -28.02 34.26
N VAL A 55 5.17 -28.42 34.91
CA VAL A 55 3.80 -28.03 34.55
C VAL A 55 3.41 -26.86 35.44
N ILE A 56 3.37 -25.67 34.84
CA ILE A 56 3.20 -24.39 35.53
C ILE A 56 1.72 -24.15 35.83
N LEU A 57 1.42 -23.87 37.09
CA LEU A 57 0.07 -23.59 37.56
C LEU A 57 -0.28 -22.10 37.36
N SER A 58 -1.58 -21.83 37.30
CA SER A 58 -2.10 -20.47 37.19
C SER A 58 -1.77 -19.62 38.43
N ASP A 59 -1.81 -18.30 38.26
CA ASP A 59 -1.69 -17.30 39.33
C ASP A 59 -2.76 -17.41 40.43
N ARG A 60 -3.81 -18.20 40.19
CA ARG A 60 -4.88 -18.50 41.14
C ARG A 60 -4.51 -19.57 42.17
N VAL A 61 -3.52 -20.41 41.87
CA VAL A 61 -3.04 -21.45 42.79
C VAL A 61 -1.86 -20.87 43.55
N GLN A 62 -2.08 -20.41 44.78
CA GLN A 62 -1.07 -19.73 45.59
C GLN A 62 -0.54 -20.62 46.72
N SER A 63 -1.30 -21.64 47.11
CA SER A 63 -0.90 -22.56 48.16
C SER A 63 -0.01 -23.70 47.65
N HIS A 64 1.04 -24.02 48.41
CA HIS A 64 1.89 -25.19 48.17
C HIS A 64 1.09 -26.50 48.21
N ASP A 65 0.03 -26.55 49.03
CA ASP A 65 -0.79 -27.74 49.23
C ASP A 65 -1.87 -27.92 48.15
N LEU A 66 -1.89 -27.04 47.14
CA LEU A 66 -2.79 -27.08 45.99
C LEU A 66 -4.29 -27.03 46.36
N SER A 67 -4.61 -26.36 47.47
CA SER A 67 -5.97 -26.31 48.05
C SER A 67 -7.01 -25.70 47.10
N GLU A 68 -6.58 -24.90 46.14
CA GLU A 68 -7.44 -24.26 45.14
C GLU A 68 -7.84 -25.21 44.00
N ILE A 69 -7.16 -26.35 43.86
CA ILE A 69 -7.47 -27.38 42.86
C ILE A 69 -8.51 -28.35 43.44
N SER A 70 -9.52 -28.71 42.64
CA SER A 70 -10.56 -29.64 43.09
C SER A 70 -9.95 -30.97 43.58
N PRO A 71 -10.39 -31.54 44.72
CA PRO A 71 -9.84 -32.79 45.27
C PRO A 71 -9.87 -33.96 44.29
N GLN A 72 -10.94 -34.07 43.47
CA GLN A 72 -11.08 -35.12 42.46
C GLN A 72 -9.92 -35.12 41.44
N LYS A 73 -9.51 -33.92 40.97
CA LYS A 73 -8.38 -33.77 40.04
C LYS A 73 -7.04 -34.07 40.71
N LEU A 74 -6.87 -33.69 41.97
CA LEU A 74 -5.66 -34.01 42.73
C LEU A 74 -5.50 -35.51 42.94
N ASP A 75 -6.59 -36.22 43.25
CA ASP A 75 -6.58 -37.67 43.41
C ASP A 75 -6.28 -38.39 42.09
N GLU A 76 -6.84 -37.91 40.98
CA GLU A 76 -6.54 -38.43 39.64
C GLU A 76 -5.06 -38.19 39.26
N LEU A 77 -4.53 -37.01 39.58
CA LEU A 77 -3.13 -36.67 39.30
C LEU A 77 -2.16 -37.52 40.15
N LYS A 78 -2.47 -37.75 41.43
CA LYS A 78 -1.67 -38.60 42.34
C LYS A 78 -1.64 -40.06 41.91
N LYS A 79 -2.72 -40.55 41.27
CA LYS A 79 -2.75 -41.90 40.68
C LYS A 79 -1.86 -42.02 39.45
N LEU A 80 -1.64 -40.91 38.74
CA LEU A 80 -0.84 -40.87 37.51
C LEU A 80 0.67 -40.95 37.82
N CYS A 81 1.14 -40.16 38.79
CA CYS A 81 2.55 -40.14 39.20
C CYS A 81 2.74 -39.52 40.59
N GLU A 82 3.93 -39.71 41.15
CA GLU A 82 4.39 -38.89 42.28
C GLU A 82 4.56 -37.45 41.82
N ILE A 83 3.87 -36.53 42.51
CA ILE A 83 3.86 -35.10 42.18
C ILE A 83 4.74 -34.39 43.21
N GLN A 84 5.70 -33.63 42.72
CA GLN A 84 6.45 -32.69 43.55
C GLN A 84 6.04 -31.26 43.18
N VAL A 85 5.55 -30.51 44.16
CA VAL A 85 5.26 -29.08 44.03
C VAL A 85 6.55 -28.30 44.25
N ILE A 86 6.86 -27.38 43.35
CA ILE A 86 8.09 -26.58 43.38
C ILE A 86 7.78 -25.10 43.14
N PRO A 87 8.49 -24.18 43.80
CA PRO A 87 8.37 -22.76 43.50
C PRO A 87 8.91 -22.49 42.09
N TYR A 88 8.19 -21.67 41.33
CA TYR A 88 8.55 -21.30 39.97
C TYR A 88 8.40 -19.80 39.77
N SER A 89 9.44 -19.14 39.29
CA SER A 89 9.41 -17.70 38.99
C SER A 89 9.39 -17.48 37.48
N LEU A 90 8.49 -16.62 37.02
CA LEU A 90 8.37 -16.23 35.61
C LEU A 90 8.38 -14.71 35.50
N THR A 91 9.35 -14.15 34.78
CA THR A 91 9.39 -12.72 34.48
C THR A 91 8.77 -12.45 33.11
N LEU A 92 7.69 -11.67 33.09
CA LEU A 92 7.09 -11.15 31.86
C LEU A 92 7.74 -9.79 31.54
N GLY A 93 8.79 -9.81 30.72
CA GLY A 93 9.53 -8.60 30.36
C GLY A 93 9.02 -7.88 29.12
N TYR A 94 9.76 -6.86 28.69
CA TYR A 94 9.41 -6.03 27.53
C TYR A 94 8.95 -6.84 26.31
N SER A 95 9.69 -7.88 25.90
CA SER A 95 9.38 -8.72 24.73
C SER A 95 8.00 -9.40 24.78
N TYR A 96 7.46 -9.64 25.98
CA TYR A 96 6.12 -10.18 26.17
C TYR A 96 5.04 -9.13 25.87
N TRP A 97 5.25 -7.85 26.16
CA TRP A 97 4.20 -6.84 26.02
C TRP A 97 4.02 -6.34 24.59
N SER A 98 2.77 -6.04 24.21
CA SER A 98 2.45 -5.40 22.93
C SER A 98 2.92 -3.95 22.91
N ALA A 99 3.07 -3.36 21.70
CA ALA A 99 3.38 -1.94 21.55
C ALA A 99 2.37 -1.05 22.29
N ASP A 100 1.07 -1.32 22.10
CA ASP A 100 -0.01 -0.60 22.79
C ASP A 100 0.13 -0.64 24.31
N HIS A 101 0.40 -1.82 24.89
CA HIS A 101 0.57 -1.96 26.33
C HIS A 101 1.76 -1.16 26.86
N VAL A 102 2.90 -1.25 26.17
CA VAL A 102 4.12 -0.51 26.54
C VAL A 102 3.87 1.00 26.46
N LEU A 103 3.31 1.48 25.33
CA LEU A 103 3.10 2.90 25.11
C LEU A 103 2.10 3.51 26.09
N LYS A 104 1.04 2.78 26.47
CA LYS A 104 0.08 3.24 27.50
C LYS A 104 0.70 3.46 28.87
N GLN A 105 1.79 2.75 29.21
CA GLN A 105 2.50 2.97 30.48
C GLN A 105 3.50 4.13 30.42
N ILE A 106 3.98 4.47 29.22
CA ILE A 106 4.95 5.55 29.01
C ILE A 106 4.26 6.90 28.82
N LEU A 107 3.17 6.91 28.05
CA LEU A 107 2.46 8.13 27.67
C LEU A 107 1.58 8.63 28.83
N PRO A 108 1.36 9.95 28.93
CA PRO A 108 0.53 10.51 29.99
C PRO A 108 -0.93 10.02 29.90
N PRO A 109 -1.63 9.88 31.04
CA PRO A 109 -3.00 9.43 31.06
C PRO A 109 -3.90 10.40 30.28
N GLY A 110 -4.76 9.86 29.41
CA GLY A 110 -5.68 10.63 28.57
C GLY A 110 -5.19 10.89 27.15
N VAL A 111 -3.91 10.63 26.85
CA VAL A 111 -3.39 10.71 25.48
C VAL A 111 -3.71 9.42 24.72
N GLU A 112 -4.26 9.56 23.51
CA GLU A 112 -4.53 8.43 22.64
C GLU A 112 -3.22 7.86 22.09
N VAL A 113 -3.00 6.57 22.31
CA VAL A 113 -1.82 5.88 21.76
C VAL A 113 -2.02 5.69 20.27
N PRO A 114 -1.03 6.05 19.42
CA PRO A 114 -1.09 5.78 17.99
C PRO A 114 -1.07 4.26 17.77
N SER A 115 -2.27 3.69 17.67
CA SER A 115 -2.51 2.24 17.61
C SER A 115 -2.34 1.68 16.20
N SER A 116 -2.35 2.55 15.18
CA SER A 116 -2.20 2.18 13.78
C SER A 116 -1.19 3.08 13.09
N PHE A 117 -0.39 2.47 12.20
CA PHE A 117 0.55 3.14 11.33
C PHE A 117 0.46 2.54 9.94
N GLU A 118 0.85 3.31 8.94
CA GLU A 118 0.90 2.80 7.57
C GLU A 118 2.19 2.00 7.37
N THR A 119 2.07 0.82 6.75
CA THR A 119 3.24 0.00 6.41
C THR A 119 3.47 0.07 4.91
N ILE A 120 4.65 0.52 4.51
CA ILE A 120 5.12 0.58 3.14
C ILE A 120 6.32 -0.35 3.04
N GLY A 121 6.06 -1.62 2.70
CA GLY A 121 7.09 -2.65 2.66
C GLY A 121 7.74 -2.83 4.03
N GLN A 122 9.02 -2.45 4.14
CA GLN A 122 9.80 -2.49 5.38
C GLN A 122 9.79 -1.18 6.19
N ILE A 123 9.02 -0.18 5.75
CA ILE A 123 8.94 1.15 6.36
C ILE A 123 7.61 1.29 7.11
N ALA A 124 7.67 1.77 8.35
CA ALA A 124 6.50 2.18 9.12
C ALA A 124 6.38 3.72 9.11
N HIS A 125 5.28 4.22 8.59
CA HIS A 125 4.96 5.65 8.58
C HIS A 125 3.99 5.98 9.71
N LEU A 126 4.49 6.73 10.69
CA LEU A 126 3.74 7.28 11.82
C LEU A 126 3.17 8.65 11.48
N ASN A 127 1.98 8.94 12.01
CA ASN A 127 1.40 10.28 11.99
C ASN A 127 1.37 10.80 13.43
N ILE A 128 2.45 11.46 13.86
CA ILE A 128 2.60 11.94 15.23
C ILE A 128 2.06 13.37 15.32
N HIS A 129 1.01 13.55 16.11
CA HIS A 129 0.40 14.86 16.37
C HIS A 129 1.20 15.65 17.42
N ASP A 130 0.97 16.96 17.50
CA ASP A 130 1.73 17.88 18.36
C ASP A 130 1.83 17.43 19.83
N GLU A 131 0.76 16.87 20.38
CA GLU A 131 0.70 16.33 21.75
C GLU A 131 1.66 15.16 21.99
N LEU A 132 1.97 14.40 20.94
CA LEU A 132 2.83 13.21 20.97
C LEU A 132 4.26 13.51 20.52
N LEU A 133 4.55 14.68 19.95
CA LEU A 133 5.89 15.06 19.50
C LEU A 133 6.96 14.92 20.60
N PRO A 134 6.72 15.27 21.88
CA PRO A 134 7.71 15.07 22.94
C PRO A 134 8.09 13.60 23.17
N TYR A 135 7.25 12.66 22.73
CA TYR A 135 7.42 11.22 22.91
C TYR A 135 7.81 10.50 21.61
N LYS A 136 8.03 11.23 20.50
CA LYS A 136 8.18 10.65 19.17
C LYS A 136 9.28 9.59 19.08
N ASP A 137 10.42 9.82 19.73
CA ASP A 137 11.57 8.91 19.68
C ASP A 137 11.28 7.60 20.44
N VAL A 138 10.57 7.71 21.57
CA VAL A 138 10.18 6.54 22.36
C VAL A 138 9.09 5.75 21.65
N ILE A 139 8.09 6.44 21.07
CA ILE A 139 7.06 5.80 20.25
C ILE A 139 7.72 5.05 19.09
N ALA A 140 8.59 5.71 18.33
CA ALA A 140 9.28 5.11 17.20
C ALA A 140 10.14 3.91 17.60
N LYS A 141 10.88 3.99 18.72
CA LYS A 141 11.65 2.85 19.23
C LYS A 141 10.74 1.67 19.56
N VAL A 142 9.63 1.89 20.26
CA VAL A 142 8.71 0.80 20.60
C VAL A 142 8.10 0.17 19.34
N ILE A 143 7.64 0.98 18.38
CA ILE A 143 7.12 0.46 17.11
C ILE A 143 8.19 -0.33 16.35
N TYR A 144 9.42 0.18 16.29
CA TYR A 144 10.54 -0.51 15.66
C TYR A 144 10.81 -1.87 16.32
N ASP A 145 11.05 -1.90 17.65
CA ASP A 145 11.41 -3.12 18.38
C ASP A 145 10.31 -4.20 18.27
N LYS A 146 9.04 -3.81 18.33
CA LYS A 146 7.89 -4.75 18.32
C LYS A 146 7.61 -5.31 16.93
N ASN A 147 8.13 -4.69 15.88
CA ASN A 147 7.88 -5.07 14.49
C ASN A 147 9.15 -5.55 13.76
N TYR A 148 10.31 -5.50 14.41
CA TYR A 148 11.55 -6.07 13.89
C TYR A 148 11.45 -7.60 13.74
N PRO A 149 12.00 -8.22 12.69
CA PRO A 149 12.80 -7.63 11.59
C PRO A 149 11.99 -7.16 10.38
N ARG A 150 10.64 -7.18 10.45
CA ARG A 150 9.78 -6.84 9.31
C ARG A 150 9.86 -5.34 8.98
N ILE A 151 9.83 -4.51 10.01
CA ILE A 151 10.04 -3.06 9.88
C ILE A 151 11.50 -2.76 10.18
N LYS A 152 12.15 -2.05 9.25
CA LYS A 152 13.54 -1.62 9.36
C LYS A 152 13.71 -0.11 9.50
N THR A 153 12.68 0.66 9.14
CA THR A 153 12.73 2.11 9.21
C THR A 153 11.39 2.62 9.71
N VAL A 154 11.41 3.53 10.69
CA VAL A 154 10.22 4.23 11.19
C VAL A 154 10.37 5.70 10.86
N VAL A 155 9.38 6.25 10.17
CA VAL A 155 9.36 7.64 9.73
C VAL A 155 8.14 8.38 10.24
N ASN A 156 8.26 9.70 10.37
CA ASN A 156 7.16 10.59 10.63
C ASN A 156 7.09 11.66 9.54
N LYS A 157 5.88 12.04 9.13
CA LYS A 157 5.68 13.11 8.16
C LYS A 157 5.95 14.46 8.83
N VAL A 158 6.73 15.31 8.16
CA VAL A 158 7.05 16.66 8.64
C VAL A 158 6.50 17.71 7.69
N GLY A 159 5.76 18.68 8.24
CA GLY A 159 5.24 19.83 7.51
C GLY A 159 4.11 19.52 6.53
N THR A 160 3.69 20.56 5.82
CA THR A 160 2.64 20.48 4.79
C THR A 160 3.25 20.13 3.44
N ILE A 161 2.53 19.38 2.61
CA ILE A 161 2.94 19.08 1.23
C ILE A 161 2.77 20.36 0.41
N THR A 162 3.88 20.97 -0.01
CA THR A 162 3.89 22.20 -0.81
C THR A 162 4.61 22.05 -2.15
N ASN A 163 5.16 20.87 -2.45
CA ASN A 163 5.87 20.61 -3.70
C ASN A 163 4.93 20.15 -4.82
N GLU A 164 5.33 20.43 -6.06
CA GLU A 164 4.59 20.04 -7.27
C GLU A 164 4.46 18.51 -7.43
N PHE A 165 5.44 17.74 -6.93
CA PHE A 165 5.43 16.28 -6.97
C PHE A 165 4.59 15.61 -5.88
N ARG A 166 4.02 16.40 -4.95
CA ARG A 166 3.23 15.92 -3.81
C ARG A 166 3.94 14.92 -2.88
N VAL A 167 5.27 14.87 -2.93
CA VAL A 167 6.10 13.98 -2.09
C VAL A 167 6.23 14.59 -0.69
N PRO A 168 5.77 13.93 0.38
CA PRO A 168 5.92 14.45 1.74
C PRO A 168 7.39 14.46 2.16
N LYS A 169 7.76 15.39 3.05
CA LYS A 169 9.04 15.32 3.74
C LYS A 169 8.91 14.42 4.95
N PHE A 170 9.90 13.56 5.16
CA PHE A 170 9.93 12.61 6.25
C PHE A 170 11.13 12.88 7.15
N GLU A 171 10.93 12.71 8.46
CA GLU A 171 12.01 12.51 9.41
C GLU A 171 12.10 11.02 9.74
N ILE A 172 13.32 10.49 9.81
CA ILE A 172 13.57 9.12 10.25
C ILE A 172 13.71 9.14 11.77
N LEU A 173 12.85 8.40 12.45
CA LEU A 173 12.80 8.36 13.91
C LEU A 173 13.52 7.14 14.49
N ALA A 174 13.52 6.01 13.78
CA ALA A 174 14.21 4.80 14.21
C ALA A 174 14.60 3.91 13.02
N GLY A 175 15.69 3.15 13.19
CA GLY A 175 16.12 2.14 12.22
C GLY A 175 17.10 2.64 11.16
N GLU A 176 17.08 2.01 9.99
CA GLU A 176 17.97 2.28 8.86
C GLU A 176 17.55 3.57 8.13
N SER A 177 18.51 4.29 7.55
CA SER A 177 18.23 5.53 6.80
C SER A 177 17.72 5.29 5.37
N ASP A 178 17.75 4.05 4.89
CA ASP A 178 17.33 3.69 3.54
C ASP A 178 15.80 3.68 3.43
N MET A 179 15.26 4.48 2.50
CA MET A 179 13.82 4.58 2.22
C MET A 179 13.41 3.82 0.94
N VAL A 180 14.33 3.06 0.35
CA VAL A 180 14.02 2.12 -0.73
C VAL A 180 13.32 0.90 -0.18
N THR A 181 12.19 0.53 -0.76
CA THR A 181 11.41 -0.62 -0.34
C THR A 181 10.59 -1.23 -1.48
N GLU A 182 10.02 -2.39 -1.21
CA GLU A 182 9.14 -3.11 -2.12
C GLU A 182 7.79 -3.39 -1.45
N VAL A 183 6.71 -3.14 -2.18
CA VAL A 183 5.33 -3.38 -1.74
C VAL A 183 4.68 -4.33 -2.73
N LYS A 184 3.91 -5.30 -2.22
CA LYS A 184 3.09 -6.18 -3.06
C LYS A 184 1.63 -5.84 -2.89
N GLN A 185 0.97 -5.47 -3.99
CA GLN A 185 -0.47 -5.19 -4.03
C GLN A 185 -1.09 -5.93 -5.22
N TYR A 186 -2.14 -6.72 -4.95
CA TYR A 186 -2.87 -7.52 -5.95
C TYR A 186 -2.03 -8.32 -6.95
N GLY A 187 -0.94 -8.92 -6.50
CA GLY A 187 -0.07 -9.73 -7.35
C GLY A 187 0.93 -8.92 -8.20
N ALA A 188 0.89 -7.59 -8.12
CA ALA A 188 1.95 -6.72 -8.63
C ALA A 188 2.96 -6.39 -7.52
N THR A 189 4.23 -6.26 -7.89
CA THR A 189 5.31 -5.85 -6.99
C THR A 189 5.81 -4.46 -7.39
N PHE A 190 5.85 -3.54 -6.44
CA PHE A 190 6.24 -2.16 -6.65
C PHE A 190 7.47 -1.84 -5.81
N LYS A 191 8.58 -1.56 -6.48
CA LYS A 191 9.76 -0.95 -5.87
C LYS A 191 9.60 0.57 -5.89
N LEU A 192 10.00 1.21 -4.80
CA LEU A 192 9.99 2.66 -4.65
C LEU A 192 11.05 3.13 -3.67
N ASP A 193 11.43 4.39 -3.77
CA ASP A 193 12.02 5.17 -2.67
C ASP A 193 10.94 6.07 -2.10
N TYR A 194 10.54 5.81 -0.86
CA TYR A 194 9.43 6.51 -0.22
C TYR A 194 9.72 8.01 0.01
N SER A 195 10.98 8.42 -0.05
CA SER A 195 11.39 9.84 0.03
C SER A 195 11.29 10.60 -1.29
N LEU A 196 11.18 9.89 -2.42
CA LEU A 196 11.23 10.47 -3.78
C LEU A 196 9.90 10.42 -4.53
N VAL A 197 8.99 9.53 -4.14
CA VAL A 197 7.70 9.33 -4.83
C VAL A 197 6.53 9.36 -3.88
N TYR A 198 5.37 9.77 -4.38
CA TYR A 198 4.12 9.65 -3.62
C TYR A 198 3.64 8.19 -3.63
N TRP A 199 3.30 7.68 -2.45
CA TRP A 199 2.67 6.37 -2.29
C TRP A 199 1.72 6.37 -1.10
N ASN A 200 0.57 5.70 -1.27
CA ASN A 200 -0.43 5.50 -0.22
C ASN A 200 -1.03 4.10 -0.33
N SER A 201 -0.70 3.25 0.63
CA SER A 201 -1.12 1.85 0.67
C SER A 201 -2.62 1.71 0.94
N ARG A 202 -3.30 2.74 1.47
CA ARG A 202 -4.73 2.71 1.76
C ARG A 202 -5.60 2.81 0.50
N LEU A 203 -5.04 3.33 -0.60
CA LEU A 203 -5.75 3.46 -1.88
C LEU A 203 -5.83 2.15 -2.67
N GLU A 204 -5.18 1.09 -2.18
CA GLU A 204 -5.16 -0.23 -2.79
C GLU A 204 -6.56 -0.69 -3.24
N ARG A 205 -7.57 -0.64 -2.37
CA ARG A 205 -8.95 -1.07 -2.73
C ARG A 205 -9.57 -0.27 -3.87
N GLU A 206 -9.32 1.03 -3.93
CA GLU A 206 -9.81 1.86 -5.03
C GLU A 206 -9.07 1.56 -6.33
N HIS A 207 -7.77 1.29 -6.26
CA HIS A 207 -6.96 0.89 -7.40
C HIS A 207 -7.54 -0.37 -8.07
N ILE A 208 -7.78 -1.44 -7.30
CA ILE A 208 -8.34 -2.66 -7.88
C ILE A 208 -9.77 -2.48 -8.35
N ARG A 209 -10.59 -1.66 -7.68
CA ARG A 209 -11.97 -1.41 -8.10
C ARG A 209 -11.99 -0.87 -9.53
N LEU A 210 -11.11 0.05 -9.87
CA LEU A 210 -11.01 0.61 -11.22
C LEU A 210 -10.36 -0.37 -12.20
N VAL A 211 -9.21 -0.96 -11.83
CA VAL A 211 -8.52 -1.95 -12.66
C VAL A 211 -9.43 -3.13 -13.00
N SER A 212 -10.31 -3.54 -12.09
CA SER A 212 -11.26 -4.65 -12.31
C SER A 212 -12.16 -4.45 -13.53
N GLN A 213 -12.44 -3.21 -13.91
CA GLN A 213 -13.32 -2.84 -15.02
C GLN A 213 -12.63 -2.95 -16.39
N PHE A 214 -11.30 -2.88 -16.41
CA PHE A 214 -10.52 -2.94 -17.64
C PHE A 214 -10.53 -4.33 -18.26
N GLN A 215 -10.57 -4.37 -19.59
CA GLN A 215 -10.57 -5.56 -20.41
C GLN A 215 -9.29 -5.66 -21.25
N ARG A 216 -8.89 -6.89 -21.55
CA ARG A 216 -7.73 -7.15 -22.41
C ARG A 216 -7.88 -6.44 -23.77
N GLY A 217 -6.80 -5.79 -24.22
CA GLY A 217 -6.76 -5.05 -25.48
C GLY A 217 -7.33 -3.63 -25.41
N GLU A 218 -7.86 -3.20 -24.26
CA GLU A 218 -8.22 -1.79 -24.05
C GLU A 218 -6.97 -0.92 -23.91
N ILE A 219 -7.14 0.38 -24.18
CA ILE A 219 -6.08 1.37 -24.05
C ILE A 219 -6.36 2.24 -22.83
N ILE A 220 -5.38 2.33 -21.94
CA ILE A 220 -5.48 3.09 -20.71
C ILE A 220 -4.56 4.30 -20.79
N CYS A 221 -5.08 5.47 -20.46
CA CYS A 221 -4.30 6.70 -20.36
C CYS A 221 -4.29 7.13 -18.88
N ASP A 222 -3.13 6.99 -18.26
CA ASP A 222 -2.89 7.35 -16.87
C ASP A 222 -2.04 8.63 -16.82
N MET A 223 -2.66 9.75 -16.49
CA MET A 223 -2.01 11.07 -16.59
C MET A 223 -1.07 11.38 -15.41
N PHE A 224 -1.30 10.71 -14.28
CA PHE A 224 -0.61 10.89 -13.00
C PHE A 224 -0.23 9.53 -12.43
N ALA A 225 0.46 8.75 -13.26
CA ALA A 225 0.69 7.34 -13.03
C ALA A 225 1.55 7.05 -11.80
N GLY A 226 2.30 8.02 -11.27
CA GLY A 226 3.25 7.79 -10.19
C GLY A 226 4.19 6.63 -10.56
N ILE A 227 4.30 5.65 -9.65
CA ILE A 227 5.08 4.43 -9.88
C ILE A 227 4.29 3.28 -10.54
N GLY A 228 3.05 3.56 -10.97
CA GLY A 228 2.19 2.67 -11.74
C GLY A 228 1.17 1.81 -10.98
N PRO A 229 0.55 2.24 -9.87
CA PRO A 229 -0.42 1.40 -9.16
C PRO A 229 -1.66 1.05 -10.00
N PHE A 230 -2.00 1.83 -11.03
CA PHE A 230 -2.99 1.48 -12.05
C PHE A 230 -2.36 0.91 -13.32
N ALA A 231 -1.28 1.53 -13.81
CA ALA A 231 -0.63 1.16 -15.05
C ALA A 231 -0.13 -0.30 -15.04
N ILE A 232 0.55 -0.73 -13.98
CA ILE A 232 1.13 -2.07 -13.88
C ILE A 232 0.02 -3.13 -13.87
N PRO A 233 -1.01 -3.08 -13.00
CA PRO A 233 -2.08 -4.07 -13.03
C PRO A 233 -2.94 -4.04 -14.31
N ALA A 234 -3.13 -2.87 -14.92
CA ALA A 234 -3.82 -2.77 -16.21
C ALA A 234 -3.03 -3.47 -17.33
N ALA A 235 -1.71 -3.26 -17.38
CA ALA A 235 -0.84 -3.93 -18.34
C ALA A 235 -0.79 -5.46 -18.11
N GLN A 236 -0.80 -5.92 -16.85
CA GLN A 236 -0.90 -7.36 -16.52
C GLN A 236 -2.21 -8.00 -17.02
N LYS A 237 -3.30 -7.23 -17.16
CA LYS A 237 -4.54 -7.68 -17.81
C LYS A 237 -4.46 -7.72 -19.33
N GLY A 238 -3.33 -7.30 -19.92
CA GLY A 238 -3.11 -7.20 -21.35
C GLY A 238 -3.73 -5.96 -21.98
N CYS A 239 -3.84 -4.86 -21.22
CA CYS A 239 -4.12 -3.53 -21.77
C CYS A 239 -2.83 -2.89 -22.28
N ILE A 240 -2.94 -1.96 -23.23
CA ILE A 240 -1.83 -1.06 -23.60
C ILE A 240 -1.98 0.21 -22.77
N VAL A 241 -0.93 0.61 -22.06
CA VAL A 241 -1.01 1.73 -21.13
C VAL A 241 -0.07 2.85 -21.55
N TYR A 242 -0.62 4.05 -21.72
CA TYR A 242 0.14 5.29 -21.82
C TYR A 242 0.14 5.92 -20.43
N ALA A 243 1.30 5.93 -19.78
CA ALA A 243 1.46 6.33 -18.40
C ALA A 243 2.37 7.56 -18.33
N ASN A 244 1.86 8.64 -17.76
CA ASN A 244 2.55 9.91 -17.60
C ASN A 244 2.64 10.28 -16.13
N ASP A 245 3.72 10.95 -15.73
CA ASP A 245 3.82 11.62 -14.44
C ASP A 245 4.78 12.79 -14.54
N LEU A 246 4.54 13.84 -13.77
CA LEU A 246 5.41 15.02 -13.75
C LEU A 246 6.72 14.73 -13.01
N ASN A 247 6.71 13.87 -12.00
CA ASN A 247 7.89 13.54 -11.21
C ASN A 247 8.80 12.55 -11.97
N PRO A 248 10.05 12.93 -12.30
CA PRO A 248 10.97 12.04 -13.00
C PRO A 248 11.33 10.78 -12.19
N ASP A 249 11.36 10.86 -10.85
CA ASP A 249 11.61 9.69 -9.99
C ASP A 249 10.45 8.70 -10.05
N SER A 250 9.21 9.19 -10.12
CA SER A 250 8.01 8.36 -10.33
C SER A 250 8.13 7.56 -11.63
N ILE A 251 8.51 8.23 -12.73
CA ILE A 251 8.69 7.56 -14.03
C ILE A 251 9.85 6.58 -14.03
N ARG A 252 10.96 6.89 -13.34
CA ARG A 252 12.05 5.94 -13.16
C ARG A 252 11.55 4.67 -12.47
N TYR A 253 10.81 4.80 -11.37
CA TYR A 253 10.25 3.65 -10.66
C TYR A 253 9.15 2.93 -11.43
N LEU A 254 8.33 3.64 -12.22
CA LEU A 254 7.34 3.03 -13.12
C LEU A 254 8.02 2.08 -14.10
N LYS A 255 9.13 2.49 -14.74
CA LYS A 255 9.89 1.64 -15.67
C LYS A 255 10.47 0.42 -14.96
N ILE A 256 11.12 0.62 -13.82
CA ILE A 256 11.64 -0.48 -12.97
C ILE A 256 10.51 -1.45 -12.61
N ASN A 257 9.33 -0.93 -12.23
CA ASN A 257 8.19 -1.75 -11.86
C ASN A 257 7.60 -2.48 -13.07
N ALA A 258 7.61 -1.89 -14.26
CA ALA A 258 7.16 -2.56 -15.48
C ALA A 258 8.03 -3.79 -15.78
N GLU A 259 9.35 -3.65 -15.67
CA GLU A 259 10.31 -4.76 -15.82
C GLU A 259 10.11 -5.84 -14.73
N ILE A 260 10.01 -5.45 -13.45
CA ILE A 260 9.78 -6.38 -12.33
C ILE A 260 8.52 -7.22 -12.56
N ASN A 261 7.48 -6.62 -13.12
CA ASN A 261 6.19 -7.27 -13.38
C ASN A 261 6.09 -7.88 -14.80
N LYS A 262 7.13 -7.75 -15.63
CA LYS A 262 7.21 -8.27 -17.01
C LYS A 262 6.10 -7.75 -17.92
N VAL A 263 5.86 -6.44 -17.85
CA VAL A 263 4.83 -5.73 -18.62
C VAL A 263 5.36 -4.46 -19.29
N ASP A 264 6.68 -4.32 -19.36
CA ASP A 264 7.39 -3.22 -20.01
C ASP A 264 7.00 -3.05 -21.48
N ASP A 265 6.77 -4.14 -22.22
CA ASP A 265 6.27 -4.10 -23.61
C ASP A 265 4.86 -3.47 -23.75
N CYS A 266 4.09 -3.42 -22.67
CA CYS A 266 2.71 -2.93 -22.67
C CYS A 266 2.58 -1.49 -22.14
N ILE A 267 3.68 -0.87 -21.70
CA ILE A 267 3.67 0.44 -21.03
C ILE A 267 4.53 1.45 -21.79
N CYS A 268 3.89 2.50 -22.28
CA CYS A 268 4.53 3.69 -22.83
C CYS A 268 4.64 4.74 -21.71
N ALA A 269 5.84 4.97 -21.19
CA ALA A 269 6.08 5.90 -20.07
C ALA A 269 6.54 7.29 -20.54
N PHE A 270 5.90 8.35 -20.02
CA PHE A 270 6.18 9.75 -20.35
C PHE A 270 6.45 10.56 -19.08
N ASN A 271 7.37 11.54 -19.16
CA ASN A 271 7.63 12.48 -18.08
C ASN A 271 7.34 13.91 -18.54
N MET A 272 6.11 14.37 -18.34
CA MET A 272 5.68 15.69 -18.78
C MET A 272 4.46 16.18 -17.99
N ASP A 273 4.18 17.48 -18.11
CA ASP A 273 2.93 18.05 -17.60
C ASP A 273 1.72 17.34 -18.25
N ALA A 274 0.77 16.91 -17.43
CA ALA A 274 -0.39 16.13 -17.89
C ALA A 274 -1.20 16.82 -18.99
N ARG A 275 -1.27 18.16 -19.00
CA ARG A 275 -1.98 18.91 -20.05
C ARG A 275 -1.25 18.81 -21.38
N LYS A 276 0.09 18.91 -21.36
CA LYS A 276 0.93 18.72 -22.55
C LYS A 276 0.85 17.27 -23.06
N PHE A 277 0.90 16.31 -22.14
CA PHE A 277 0.76 14.89 -22.45
C PHE A 277 -0.52 14.60 -23.21
N ILE A 278 -1.66 15.07 -22.69
CA ILE A 278 -2.95 14.89 -23.38
C ILE A 278 -2.96 15.64 -24.71
N SER A 279 -2.50 16.89 -24.77
CA SER A 279 -2.44 17.62 -26.04
C SER A 279 -1.70 16.84 -27.12
N GLN A 280 -0.52 16.30 -26.80
CA GLN A 280 0.30 15.52 -27.74
C GLN A 280 -0.38 14.19 -28.12
N LEU A 281 -1.06 13.53 -27.19
CA LEU A 281 -1.80 12.30 -27.49
C LEU A 281 -3.01 12.56 -28.40
N MET A 282 -3.55 13.78 -28.39
CA MET A 282 -4.68 14.21 -29.23
C MET A 282 -4.25 14.78 -30.59
N GLU A 283 -2.97 15.11 -30.77
CA GLU A 283 -2.46 15.67 -32.02
C GLU A 283 -2.54 14.62 -33.15
N ALA A 284 -3.24 14.97 -34.22
CA ALA A 284 -3.21 14.16 -35.43
C ALA A 284 -1.81 14.26 -36.07
N PRO A 285 -1.20 13.16 -36.52
CA PRO A 285 0.00 13.20 -37.33
C PRO A 285 -0.34 14.02 -38.56
N VAL A 286 0.42 15.08 -38.74
CA VAL A 286 0.42 15.84 -39.98
C VAL A 286 0.79 14.83 -41.07
N CYS A 287 -0.16 14.52 -41.95
CA CYS A 287 0.15 13.78 -43.18
C CYS A 287 0.97 14.70 -44.06
N GLU A 288 2.26 14.80 -43.82
CA GLU A 288 3.17 15.28 -44.85
C GLU A 288 3.27 14.17 -45.89
N ASN A 289 2.60 14.40 -47.02
CA ASN A 289 2.86 13.69 -48.25
C ASN A 289 4.31 13.97 -48.66
N ASN A 290 5.26 13.25 -48.08
CA ASN A 290 6.58 13.02 -48.63
C ASN A 290 7.09 11.69 -48.06
N ALA A 291 7.33 10.75 -48.96
CA ALA A 291 7.89 9.45 -48.65
C ALA A 291 9.34 9.62 -48.18
N GLU A 292 9.53 9.86 -46.88
CA GLU A 292 10.79 9.70 -46.15
C GLU A 292 10.51 9.81 -44.65
N CYS A 293 9.60 8.96 -44.15
CA CYS A 293 9.38 8.80 -42.72
C CYS A 293 10.04 7.49 -42.28
N ASN A 294 11.19 7.58 -41.61
CA ASN A 294 11.65 6.62 -40.61
C ASN A 294 12.96 7.12 -39.95
N VAL A 295 13.11 6.83 -38.66
CA VAL A 295 14.34 6.94 -37.84
C VAL A 295 14.63 8.26 -37.07
N SER A 296 13.62 8.98 -36.54
CA SER A 296 13.88 10.02 -35.52
C SER A 296 13.21 9.81 -34.16
N MET A 297 12.06 9.13 -34.08
CA MET A 297 11.39 8.87 -32.79
C MET A 297 11.93 7.67 -31.99
N LEU A 298 12.74 6.80 -32.60
CA LEU A 298 13.34 5.65 -31.90
C LEU A 298 14.71 5.94 -31.29
N LYS A 299 15.37 7.05 -31.66
CA LYS A 299 16.73 7.36 -31.21
C LYS A 299 16.82 8.14 -29.89
N ALA A 300 15.71 8.68 -29.37
CA ALA A 300 15.72 9.42 -28.12
C ALA A 300 15.78 8.54 -26.86
N CYS A 301 15.77 7.21 -27.00
CA CYS A 301 15.82 6.27 -25.88
C CYS A 301 17.20 5.59 -25.67
N GLU A 302 18.18 5.78 -26.55
CA GLU A 302 19.48 5.08 -26.45
C GLU A 302 20.65 5.91 -25.91
N ASP A 303 20.57 7.24 -25.85
CA ASP A 303 21.72 8.05 -25.40
C ASP A 303 21.74 8.23 -23.88
N CYS A 304 22.07 7.15 -23.17
CA CYS A 304 22.64 7.21 -21.82
C CYS A 304 23.32 5.87 -21.43
N SER A 305 24.51 5.58 -21.97
CA SER A 305 25.74 5.27 -21.21
C SER A 305 26.86 4.60 -22.03
N VAL A 306 28.06 5.12 -21.78
CA VAL A 306 29.44 4.59 -21.83
C VAL A 306 29.71 3.20 -22.46
N GLN A 307 30.76 3.22 -23.31
CA GLN A 307 31.47 2.16 -24.04
C GLN A 307 31.76 0.86 -23.26
N GLU A 308 31.57 -0.31 -23.90
CA GLU A 308 32.65 -1.19 -24.40
C GLU A 308 32.09 -2.44 -25.12
N ASN A 309 32.92 -2.99 -26.01
CA ASN A 309 32.63 -3.97 -27.06
C ASN A 309 32.48 -5.43 -26.57
N GLU A 310 31.67 -6.25 -27.26
CA GLU A 310 32.13 -7.43 -28.03
C GLU A 310 30.95 -8.24 -28.61
N GLU A 311 31.17 -8.77 -29.82
CA GLU A 311 30.21 -9.46 -30.69
C GLU A 311 29.80 -10.86 -30.18
N SER A 312 28.52 -11.21 -30.31
CA SER A 312 28.15 -12.60 -30.65
C SER A 312 26.78 -12.70 -31.34
N ARG A 313 26.75 -13.56 -32.37
CA ARG A 313 25.61 -13.90 -33.24
C ARG A 313 24.53 -14.68 -32.48
N VAL A 314 23.25 -14.32 -32.66
CA VAL A 314 22.12 -15.20 -32.32
C VAL A 314 21.07 -15.20 -33.43
N GLU A 315 20.57 -16.41 -33.67
CA GLU A 315 19.70 -16.87 -34.75
C GLU A 315 18.29 -16.26 -34.75
N ASN A 316 17.79 -16.07 -35.98
CA ASN A 316 16.42 -15.74 -36.31
C ASN A 316 15.43 -16.76 -35.71
N THR A 317 14.65 -16.32 -34.71
CA THR A 317 13.39 -16.98 -34.36
C THR A 317 12.25 -16.01 -34.61
N ARG A 318 11.47 -16.28 -35.67
CA ARG A 318 10.25 -15.57 -36.02
C ARG A 318 9.18 -15.77 -34.95
N LEU A 319 8.73 -14.69 -34.32
CA LEU A 319 7.38 -14.60 -33.76
C LEU A 319 6.68 -13.40 -34.39
N GLY A 320 5.60 -13.69 -35.11
CA GLY A 320 4.79 -12.69 -35.78
C GLY A 320 4.04 -11.82 -34.78
N GLY A 321 4.50 -10.59 -34.61
CA GLY A 321 3.76 -9.49 -34.04
C GLY A 321 3.70 -8.37 -35.07
N ILE A 322 2.52 -8.14 -35.66
CA ILE A 322 2.29 -6.95 -36.48
C ILE A 322 2.22 -5.77 -35.51
N ILE A 323 3.33 -5.04 -35.38
CA ILE A 323 3.40 -3.74 -34.72
C ILE A 323 2.67 -2.74 -35.65
N CYS A 324 1.37 -2.58 -35.47
CA CYS A 324 0.60 -1.50 -36.11
C CYS A 324 0.59 -0.28 -35.19
N VAL A 325 1.70 0.46 -35.14
CA VAL A 325 1.81 1.75 -34.44
C VAL A 325 1.43 2.92 -35.36
N GLY A 326 1.33 2.71 -36.68
CA GLY A 326 0.90 3.73 -37.63
C GLY A 326 -0.56 3.56 -38.02
N LEU A 327 -1.48 4.31 -37.39
CA LEU A 327 -2.81 4.79 -37.84
C LEU A 327 -3.76 5.00 -36.64
N PHE A 328 -3.31 5.76 -35.63
CA PHE A 328 -4.11 6.07 -34.44
C PHE A 328 -4.99 7.35 -34.40
N PRO A 329 -5.08 8.29 -35.36
CA PRO A 329 -5.42 9.66 -34.97
C PRO A 329 -6.78 10.18 -35.43
N LEU A 330 -7.36 9.67 -36.52
CA LEU A 330 -8.51 10.33 -37.15
C LEU A 330 -9.82 10.18 -36.35
N LEU A 331 -9.94 9.14 -35.52
CA LEU A 331 -11.15 8.92 -34.69
C LEU A 331 -11.05 9.53 -33.28
N PHE A 332 -9.85 9.91 -32.83
CA PHE A 332 -9.62 10.38 -31.45
C PHE A 332 -10.00 11.88 -31.28
N VAL A 333 -9.76 12.68 -32.32
CA VAL A 333 -9.97 14.14 -32.34
C VAL A 333 -11.44 14.55 -32.10
N VAL A 334 -12.40 13.72 -32.55
CA VAL A 334 -13.85 14.07 -32.48
C VAL A 334 -14.44 13.82 -31.08
N ALA A 335 -13.89 12.88 -30.30
CA ALA A 335 -14.43 12.54 -28.98
C ALA A 335 -13.86 13.43 -27.84
N CYS A 336 -12.62 13.91 -27.96
CA CYS A 336 -11.95 14.65 -26.89
C CYS A 336 -12.09 16.18 -26.95
N SER A 337 -12.45 16.74 -28.11
CA SER A 337 -12.69 18.19 -28.25
C SER A 337 -13.85 18.69 -27.38
N SER A 338 -14.88 17.88 -27.12
CA SER A 338 -15.98 18.23 -26.21
C SER A 338 -15.60 18.16 -24.72
N ILE A 339 -14.52 17.46 -24.37
CA ILE A 339 -14.12 17.19 -22.97
C ILE A 339 -13.02 18.12 -22.50
N CYS A 340 -12.06 18.48 -23.37
CA CYS A 340 -11.16 19.61 -23.08
C CYS A 340 -11.97 20.88 -22.78
N TYR A 341 -13.10 21.08 -23.46
CA TYR A 341 -13.99 22.21 -23.20
C TYR A 341 -14.65 22.15 -21.81
N LEU A 342 -15.11 20.97 -21.36
CA LEU A 342 -15.68 20.81 -20.00
C LEU A 342 -14.61 20.90 -18.90
N PHE A 343 -13.42 20.37 -19.14
CA PHE A 343 -12.35 20.31 -18.12
C PHE A 343 -11.60 21.65 -17.98
N CYS A 344 -11.34 22.37 -19.08
CA CYS A 344 -10.79 23.73 -19.02
C CYS A 344 -11.74 24.69 -18.29
N HIS A 345 -13.06 24.59 -18.52
CA HIS A 345 -14.03 25.42 -17.81
C HIS A 345 -14.23 25.05 -16.34
N ALA A 346 -14.08 23.78 -15.96
CA ALA A 346 -14.16 23.36 -14.55
C ALA A 346 -12.96 23.89 -13.73
N VAL A 347 -11.76 23.90 -14.31
CA VAL A 347 -10.54 24.40 -13.67
C VAL A 347 -10.51 25.94 -13.58
N GLU A 348 -11.06 26.66 -14.56
CA GLU A 348 -11.19 28.12 -14.50
C GLU A 348 -12.22 28.58 -13.46
N ALA A 349 -13.27 27.80 -13.19
CA ALA A 349 -14.29 28.12 -12.20
C ALA A 349 -13.78 28.06 -10.75
N GLU A 350 -12.75 27.24 -10.47
CA GLU A 350 -12.10 27.16 -9.14
C GLU A 350 -11.07 28.26 -8.88
N GLN A 351 -10.60 28.96 -9.92
CA GLN A 351 -9.58 30.01 -9.80
C GLN A 351 -10.16 31.45 -9.74
N ALA A 352 -11.48 31.61 -9.83
CA ALA A 352 -12.11 32.91 -9.67
C ALA A 352 -12.15 33.34 -8.18
N PRO A 353 -11.65 34.54 -7.81
CA PRO A 353 -11.73 35.00 -6.43
C PRO A 353 -13.19 35.24 -6.04
N VAL A 354 -13.62 34.62 -4.94
CA VAL A 354 -14.94 34.83 -4.33
C VAL A 354 -15.00 36.26 -3.80
N THR A 355 -15.54 37.19 -4.58
CA THR A 355 -16.02 38.48 -4.10
C THR A 355 -17.36 38.27 -3.39
N VAL A 356 -17.41 38.61 -2.11
CA VAL A 356 -18.63 38.59 -1.29
C VAL A 356 -19.46 39.86 -1.60
N PRO A 357 -20.69 39.77 -2.12
CA PRO A 357 -21.63 40.89 -2.06
C PRO A 357 -22.51 40.74 -0.82
N GLY A 358 -22.70 41.86 -0.11
CA GLY A 358 -23.53 41.94 1.09
C GLY A 358 -25.03 41.75 0.85
N ASN A 359 -25.71 41.48 1.95
CA ASN A 359 -27.16 41.36 2.16
C ASN A 359 -28.05 42.22 1.25
N VAL A 360 -29.04 41.60 0.59
CA VAL A 360 -30.40 42.15 0.45
C VAL A 360 -31.42 40.99 0.36
N GLU A 361 -32.52 41.12 1.09
CA GLU A 361 -33.72 40.25 1.11
C GLU A 361 -34.54 40.33 -0.20
N GLY A 362 -35.26 39.25 -0.55
CA GLY A 362 -36.52 39.35 -1.31
C GLY A 362 -36.81 38.31 -2.42
N ALA A 363 -37.92 37.59 -2.22
CA ALA A 363 -38.91 37.10 -3.22
C ALA A 363 -38.64 35.87 -4.14
N GLN A 364 -39.38 34.79 -3.80
CA GLN A 364 -40.31 33.94 -4.58
C GLN A 364 -40.05 33.41 -6.03
N ASP A 365 -40.27 32.09 -6.13
CA ASP A 365 -40.83 31.26 -7.22
C ASP A 365 -40.10 31.05 -8.58
N SER A 366 -39.63 29.82 -8.83
CA SER A 366 -40.34 28.79 -9.65
C SER A 366 -39.43 27.65 -10.19
N ASN A 367 -39.92 26.41 -9.98
CA ASN A 367 -39.62 25.10 -10.61
C ASN A 367 -38.49 24.93 -11.66
N ARG A 368 -37.58 23.96 -11.42
CA ARG A 368 -37.43 22.73 -12.24
C ARG A 368 -36.47 21.71 -11.59
N ASN A 369 -36.94 20.47 -11.48
CA ASN A 369 -36.28 19.30 -10.90
C ASN A 369 -34.97 18.90 -11.62
N ILE A 370 -33.87 18.81 -10.88
CA ILE A 370 -32.76 17.88 -11.15
C ILE A 370 -32.42 17.22 -9.81
N HIS A 371 -32.63 15.92 -9.71
CA HIS A 371 -32.31 15.14 -8.51
C HIS A 371 -30.78 14.90 -8.46
N THR A 372 -30.07 15.70 -7.66
CA THR A 372 -28.74 15.37 -7.14
C THR A 372 -28.88 15.07 -5.65
N SER A 373 -28.72 13.81 -5.26
CA SER A 373 -28.67 13.42 -3.86
C SER A 373 -27.28 13.71 -3.29
N VAL A 374 -27.11 14.84 -2.61
CA VAL A 374 -25.95 15.12 -1.76
C VAL A 374 -26.38 14.90 -0.31
N ALA A 375 -25.72 13.96 0.37
CA ALA A 375 -25.90 13.73 1.80
C ALA A 375 -24.60 14.06 2.57
N ALA A 376 -24.64 15.23 3.19
CA ALA A 376 -24.13 15.64 4.52
C ALA A 376 -22.75 15.16 5.06
N THR A 377 -21.88 16.17 5.21
CA THR A 377 -21.03 16.56 6.37
C THR A 377 -20.12 15.54 7.09
N LYS A 378 -18.79 15.75 6.98
CA LYS A 378 -17.75 15.36 7.97
C LYS A 378 -16.52 16.31 7.93
N ARG A 379 -15.70 16.23 8.99
CA ARG A 379 -14.77 17.21 9.60
C ARG A 379 -13.56 17.67 8.74
N PRO A 380 -12.91 18.81 9.07
CA PRO A 380 -11.94 19.51 8.21
C PRO A 380 -10.50 18.96 8.28
N SER A 381 -10.32 17.64 8.26
CA SER A 381 -9.00 16.98 8.18
C SER A 381 -8.84 16.06 6.96
N ASP A 382 -9.85 15.96 6.09
CA ASP A 382 -9.94 14.99 4.99
C ASP A 382 -9.80 15.62 3.58
N CYS A 383 -9.15 16.77 3.44
CA CYS A 383 -9.04 17.51 2.15
C CYS A 383 -8.17 16.85 1.05
N CYS A 384 -7.98 15.53 1.07
CA CYS A 384 -7.32 14.78 -0.01
C CYS A 384 -8.19 13.65 -0.59
N LEU A 385 -9.48 13.61 -0.25
CA LEU A 385 -10.43 12.58 -0.67
C LEU A 385 -11.34 13.01 -1.84
N GLU A 386 -10.91 13.97 -2.66
CA GLU A 386 -11.60 14.22 -3.93
C GLU A 386 -11.28 13.10 -4.91
N GLY A 387 -12.34 12.49 -5.44
CA GLY A 387 -12.34 11.12 -5.94
C GLY A 387 -11.50 10.88 -7.19
N ILE A 388 -10.98 9.66 -7.32
CA ILE A 388 -10.38 9.16 -8.56
C ILE A 388 -11.47 9.16 -9.64
N ILE A 389 -11.30 9.99 -10.68
CA ILE A 389 -12.24 10.10 -11.79
C ILE A 389 -11.77 9.14 -12.88
N SER A 390 -12.58 8.12 -13.19
CA SER A 390 -12.40 7.32 -14.39
C SER A 390 -13.52 7.61 -15.38
N ALA A 391 -13.15 8.13 -16.54
CA ALA A 391 -14.08 8.32 -17.66
C ALA A 391 -13.90 7.19 -18.67
N LYS A 392 -14.98 6.46 -18.97
CA LYS A 392 -14.99 5.37 -19.95
C LYS A 392 -15.57 5.86 -21.27
N PHE A 393 -14.76 5.87 -22.33
CA PHE A 393 -15.22 6.22 -23.67
C PHE A 393 -15.37 4.98 -24.52
N ARG A 394 -16.46 4.88 -25.30
CA ARG A 394 -16.63 3.83 -26.31
C ARG A 394 -16.68 4.49 -27.68
N VAL A 395 -15.65 4.30 -28.48
CA VAL A 395 -15.61 4.83 -29.83
C VAL A 395 -16.31 3.82 -30.76
N ASN A 396 -17.53 4.16 -31.21
CA ASN A 396 -18.23 3.39 -32.24
C ASN A 396 -17.80 3.89 -33.62
N ALA A 397 -16.84 3.21 -34.25
CA ALA A 397 -16.49 3.47 -35.65
C ALA A 397 -17.62 2.96 -36.56
N LYS A 398 -18.56 3.83 -36.97
CA LYS A 398 -19.50 3.58 -38.07
C LYS A 398 -19.18 4.50 -39.25
N HIS A 399 -18.02 4.34 -39.88
CA HIS A 399 -17.86 4.80 -41.26
C HIS A 399 -16.98 3.82 -42.05
N VAL A 400 -17.63 3.12 -42.97
CA VAL A 400 -17.02 2.34 -44.04
C VAL A 400 -16.99 3.25 -45.26
N SER A 401 -15.81 3.76 -45.60
CA SER A 401 -15.54 4.29 -46.94
C SER A 401 -14.54 3.36 -47.61
N ILE A 402 -15.00 2.72 -48.68
CA ILE A 402 -14.18 1.89 -49.55
C ILE A 402 -13.23 2.83 -50.30
N LEU A 403 -11.95 2.84 -49.92
CA LEU A 403 -10.88 3.36 -50.78
C LEU A 403 -10.35 2.19 -51.61
N ASN A 404 -10.27 2.41 -52.93
CA ASN A 404 -9.78 1.48 -53.93
C ASN A 404 -8.33 1.07 -53.63
N ASN A 405 -8.15 0.07 -52.78
CA ASN A 405 -7.03 -0.89 -52.68
C ASN A 405 -7.09 -1.59 -51.31
N GLY A 406 -8.08 -2.47 -51.14
CA GLY A 406 -7.89 -3.74 -50.42
C GLY A 406 -7.54 -3.77 -48.92
N PHE A 407 -7.67 -2.71 -48.13
CA PHE A 407 -7.50 -2.80 -46.66
C PHE A 407 -8.81 -2.61 -45.90
N ARG A 408 -9.25 -3.67 -45.22
CA ARG A 408 -10.44 -3.72 -44.38
C ARG A 408 -10.00 -3.56 -42.92
N CYS A 409 -10.01 -2.34 -42.37
CA CYS A 409 -9.73 -2.12 -40.95
C CYS A 409 -11.05 -2.09 -40.17
N ILE A 410 -11.29 -3.12 -39.36
CA ILE A 410 -12.46 -3.22 -38.47
C ILE A 410 -11.97 -2.99 -37.04
N TYR A 411 -11.98 -1.76 -36.55
CA TYR A 411 -11.83 -1.50 -35.12
C TYR A 411 -13.21 -1.58 -34.46
N ASN A 412 -13.54 -2.77 -33.95
CA ASN A 412 -14.71 -2.93 -33.10
C ASN A 412 -14.35 -2.53 -31.66
N ASN A 413 -15.02 -1.50 -31.13
CA ASN A 413 -15.06 -1.13 -29.71
C ASN A 413 -13.72 -0.77 -29.06
N LEU A 414 -13.08 0.34 -29.49
CA LEU A 414 -11.99 0.91 -28.71
C LEU A 414 -12.56 1.59 -27.46
N VAL A 415 -12.08 1.16 -26.30
CA VAL A 415 -12.40 1.76 -25.00
C VAL A 415 -11.17 2.45 -24.44
N ILE A 416 -11.32 3.72 -24.08
CA ILE A 416 -10.27 4.52 -23.44
C ILE A 416 -10.72 4.86 -22.03
N HIS A 417 -9.86 4.57 -21.07
CA HIS A 417 -10.00 5.02 -19.70
C HIS A 417 -9.01 6.15 -19.43
N LEU A 418 -9.53 7.30 -19.00
CA LEU A 418 -8.71 8.39 -18.47
C LEU A 418 -8.72 8.30 -16.94
N LEU A 419 -7.53 8.22 -16.34
CA LEU A 419 -7.36 8.24 -14.88
C LEU A 419 -6.80 9.62 -14.47
N VAL A 420 -7.51 10.25 -13.52
CA VAL A 420 -7.13 11.52 -12.85
C VAL A 420 -6.83 11.24 -11.39
#